data_AF-A0AAW2E6A0-F1
#
_entry.id   AF-A0AAW2E6A0-F1
#
_cell.length_a   1.000
_cell.length_b   1.000
_cell.length_c   1.000
_cell.angle_alpha   90.00
_cell.angle_beta   90.00
_cell.angle_gamma   90.00
#
_symmetry.space_group_name_H-M   'P 1'
#
loop_
_entity.id
_entity.type
_entity.pdbx_description
1 polymer ?
#
loop_
_entity_poly.entity_id
_entity_poly.type
_entity_poly.pdbx_seq_one_letter_code
_entity_poly.pdbx_strand_id
1 'polypeptide(L)'
;MEVVVQGESSDVSSKYTLNPSRICNEDILLCVDVDVESLVEMKSTGSNGRPLTRLDSIKQAILMFIHAKLSINPDHRFAFATLSKSASLLRKEFSSEVESAVAAVMGLSATSSCGPADLTSLFQIASHEAKKSRAQNRIFRVILIYCRSSAKPHHQWPINRKLFTLDVIYLHDKPGPDNCPQEVYDALVESLEHVSEYEGYIHESGQGLARVLYRHMCVLLSHPQQRCPQEYVDIPKSLTKKLPASETMPCDDSVPVSSQ
;
A
#
# COMPACT_ATOMS: atom_id res chain seq x y z
N MET A 1 18.67 -27.74 -2.69
CA MET A 1 19.25 -28.50 -1.55
C MET A 1 18.14 -28.62 -0.53
N GLU A 2 17.48 -29.78 -0.51
CA GLU A 2 16.38 -30.06 0.42
C GLU A 2 16.94 -30.18 1.83
N VAL A 3 16.31 -29.52 2.79
CA VAL A 3 16.61 -29.70 4.21
C VAL A 3 15.62 -30.71 4.75
N VAL A 4 16.09 -31.94 4.92
CA VAL A 4 15.40 -33.01 5.65
C VAL A 4 15.44 -32.66 7.13
N VAL A 5 14.29 -32.49 7.78
CA VAL A 5 14.19 -32.32 9.23
C VAL A 5 14.00 -33.70 9.85
N GLN A 6 15.05 -34.25 10.42
CA GLN A 6 15.02 -35.47 11.21
C GLN A 6 14.71 -35.10 12.66
N GLY A 7 13.57 -35.57 13.17
CA GLY A 7 13.14 -35.31 14.54
C GLY A 7 13.83 -36.28 15.51
N GLU A 8 14.80 -35.78 16.28
CA GLU A 8 15.21 -36.42 17.53
C GLU A 8 14.57 -35.70 18.71
N SER A 9 13.84 -36.48 19.51
CA SER A 9 13.19 -36.05 20.74
C SER A 9 14.22 -35.85 21.85
N SER A 10 14.38 -34.60 22.32
CA SER A 10 14.88 -34.35 23.67
C SER A 10 14.37 -33.01 24.20
N ASP A 11 13.76 -33.11 25.37
CA ASP A 11 13.16 -32.08 26.21
C ASP A 11 14.14 -30.92 26.53
N VAL A 12 14.06 -29.83 25.77
CA VAL A 12 14.45 -28.49 26.23
C VAL A 12 13.46 -27.54 25.58
N SER A 13 12.67 -26.81 26.38
CA SER A 13 11.86 -25.68 25.94
C SER A 13 12.76 -24.71 25.14
N SER A 14 12.81 -24.87 23.82
CA SER A 14 13.54 -23.98 22.91
C SER A 14 12.82 -22.65 22.96
N LYS A 15 13.26 -21.76 23.85
CA LYS A 15 12.77 -20.38 23.90
C LYS A 15 13.05 -19.76 22.55
N TYR A 16 12.00 -19.58 21.76
CA TYR A 16 12.09 -18.90 20.48
C TYR A 16 12.72 -17.53 20.69
N THR A 17 13.94 -17.35 20.19
CA THR A 17 14.72 -16.12 20.35
C THR A 17 14.92 -15.53 18.97
N LEU A 18 14.29 -14.39 18.71
CA LEU A 18 14.54 -13.63 17.50
C LEU A 18 15.83 -12.83 17.67
N ASN A 19 16.74 -12.96 16.71
CA ASN A 19 17.90 -12.07 16.67
C ASN A 19 17.42 -10.63 16.44
N PRO A 20 17.92 -9.64 17.20
CA PRO A 20 17.60 -8.25 16.95
C PRO A 20 18.06 -7.84 15.55
N SER A 21 17.12 -7.50 14.67
CA SER A 21 17.41 -6.90 13.37
C SER A 21 17.14 -5.41 13.43
N ARG A 22 18.12 -4.57 13.06
CA ARG A 22 17.86 -3.15 12.86
C ARG A 22 17.01 -2.97 11.60
N ILE A 23 15.85 -2.33 11.77
CA ILE A 23 14.98 -1.94 10.67
C ILE A 23 15.47 -0.58 10.19
N CYS A 24 15.75 -0.47 8.88
CA CYS A 24 16.25 0.77 8.30
C CYS A 24 15.16 1.85 8.29
N ASN A 25 15.54 3.12 8.35
CA ASN A 25 14.60 4.20 8.08
C ASN A 25 14.26 4.25 6.58
N GLU A 26 13.01 4.56 6.24
CA GLU A 26 12.53 4.67 4.85
C GLU A 26 12.61 6.11 4.31
N ASP A 27 13.06 6.25 3.06
CA ASP A 27 12.73 7.37 2.19
C ASP A 27 11.61 6.92 1.23
N ILE A 28 10.46 7.59 1.29
CA ILE A 28 9.24 7.17 0.59
C ILE A 28 8.85 8.21 -0.46
N LEU A 29 8.88 7.81 -1.73
CA LEU A 29 8.39 8.61 -2.84
C LEU A 29 6.93 8.24 -3.14
N LEU A 30 6.01 9.18 -2.92
CA LEU A 30 4.61 9.06 -3.30
C LEU A 30 4.43 9.60 -4.72
N CYS A 31 4.12 8.73 -5.67
CA CYS A 31 3.87 9.09 -7.06
C CYS A 31 2.37 8.96 -7.37
N VAL A 32 1.72 10.07 -7.73
CA VAL A 32 0.27 10.10 -8.00
C VAL A 32 0.03 10.31 -9.48
N ASP A 33 -0.73 9.41 -10.09
CA ASP A 33 -1.28 9.61 -11.43
C ASP A 33 -2.32 10.73 -11.42
N VAL A 34 -2.03 11.79 -12.17
CA VAL A 34 -2.83 13.03 -12.23
C VAL A 34 -3.65 13.11 -13.51
N ASP A 35 -3.82 12.03 -14.25
CA ASP A 35 -4.70 12.01 -15.42
C ASP A 35 -6.15 12.38 -15.08
N VAL A 36 -6.95 12.72 -16.10
CA VAL A 36 -8.38 13.05 -15.94
C VAL A 36 -9.16 11.92 -15.28
N GLU A 37 -8.75 10.65 -15.43
CA GLU A 37 -9.36 9.52 -14.71
C GLU A 37 -9.20 9.60 -13.18
N SER A 38 -8.29 10.44 -12.66
CA SER A 38 -8.20 10.75 -11.22
C SER A 38 -9.34 11.65 -10.71
N LEU A 39 -10.11 12.26 -11.61
CA LEU A 39 -11.29 13.08 -11.25
C LEU A 39 -12.59 12.28 -11.17
N VAL A 40 -12.56 10.98 -11.47
CA VAL A 40 -13.76 10.12 -11.37
C VAL A 40 -14.29 10.13 -9.94
N GLU A 41 -15.61 10.28 -9.81
CA GLU A 41 -16.29 10.33 -8.52
C GLU A 41 -16.25 8.97 -7.81
N MET A 42 -15.98 9.03 -6.52
CA MET A 42 -16.05 7.90 -5.60
C MET A 42 -17.46 7.83 -5.00
N LYS A 43 -17.90 6.64 -4.64
CA LYS A 43 -19.16 6.36 -3.92
C LYS A 43 -19.04 6.74 -2.44
N SER A 44 -18.67 7.98 -2.19
CA SER A 44 -18.56 8.59 -0.87
C SER A 44 -18.90 10.08 -0.99
N THR A 45 -19.68 10.59 -0.06
CA THR A 45 -19.93 12.03 0.05
C THR A 45 -18.89 12.66 0.96
N GLY A 46 -18.30 13.78 0.53
CA GLY A 46 -17.46 14.61 1.37
C GLY A 46 -18.25 15.28 2.50
N SER A 47 -17.56 15.98 3.40
CA SER A 47 -18.13 16.64 4.58
C SER A 47 -19.27 17.63 4.29
N ASN A 48 -19.36 18.13 3.05
CA ASN A 48 -20.38 19.09 2.61
C ASN A 48 -21.39 18.48 1.60
N GLY A 49 -21.50 17.15 1.53
CA GLY A 49 -22.36 16.46 0.57
C GLY A 49 -21.87 16.47 -0.88
N ARG A 50 -20.71 17.10 -1.16
CA ARG A 50 -20.10 17.08 -2.50
C ARG A 50 -19.55 15.68 -2.82
N PRO A 51 -19.67 15.21 -4.07
CA PRO A 51 -18.98 14.01 -4.53
C PRO A 51 -17.47 14.13 -4.31
N LEU A 52 -16.85 13.10 -3.76
CA LEU A 52 -15.41 13.04 -3.55
C LEU A 52 -14.76 12.38 -4.77
N THR A 53 -13.77 13.01 -5.40
CA THR A 53 -13.06 12.37 -6.52
C THR A 53 -12.04 11.33 -6.03
N ARG A 54 -11.50 10.52 -6.94
CA ARG A 54 -10.33 9.67 -6.63
C ARG A 54 -9.18 10.53 -6.12
N LEU A 55 -8.85 11.63 -6.79
CA LEU A 55 -7.76 12.53 -6.40
C LEU A 55 -7.98 13.13 -5.00
N ASP A 56 -9.20 13.54 -4.66
CA ASP A 56 -9.50 14.03 -3.31
C ASP A 56 -9.32 12.94 -2.25
N SER A 57 -9.75 11.72 -2.55
CA SER A 57 -9.57 10.55 -1.67
C SER A 57 -8.10 10.19 -1.51
N ILE A 58 -7.31 10.28 -2.59
CA ILE A 58 -5.86 10.04 -2.60
C ILE A 58 -5.17 11.05 -1.69
N LYS A 59 -5.50 12.34 -1.81
CA LYS A 59 -4.95 13.38 -0.93
C LYS A 59 -5.17 13.06 0.54
N GLN A 60 -6.40 12.69 0.91
CA GLN A 60 -6.72 12.30 2.30
C GLN A 60 -5.97 11.03 2.74
N ALA A 61 -5.91 10.01 1.87
CA ALA A 61 -5.21 8.76 2.16
C ALA A 61 -3.70 8.98 2.41
N ILE A 62 -3.07 9.84 1.60
CA ILE A 62 -1.66 10.18 1.73
C ILE A 62 -1.37 10.90 3.06
N LEU A 63 -2.20 11.88 3.44
CA LEU A 63 -1.99 12.59 4.70
C LEU A 63 -2.16 11.65 5.90
N MET A 64 -3.18 10.79 5.88
CA MET A 64 -3.37 9.75 6.88
C MET A 64 -2.14 8.82 6.97
N PHE A 65 -1.62 8.38 5.82
CA PHE A 65 -0.44 7.53 5.74
C PHE A 65 0.78 8.19 6.39
N ILE A 66 1.09 9.43 6.01
CA ILE A 66 2.26 10.16 6.50
C ILE A 66 2.19 10.36 8.02
N HIS A 67 1.04 10.80 8.53
CA HIS A 67 0.83 10.96 9.96
C HIS A 67 1.03 9.65 10.73
N ALA A 68 0.43 8.56 10.25
CA ALA A 68 0.56 7.25 10.89
C ALA A 68 2.01 6.73 10.81
N LYS A 69 2.68 6.90 9.66
CA LYS A 69 4.03 6.42 9.43
C LYS A 69 5.07 7.18 10.27
N LEU A 70 4.93 8.50 10.40
CA LEU A 70 5.76 9.30 11.31
C LEU A 70 5.50 8.99 12.78
N SER A 71 4.27 8.63 13.14
CA SER A 71 3.94 8.18 14.50
C SER A 71 4.60 6.85 14.86
N ILE A 72 4.81 5.97 13.85
CA ILE A 72 5.56 4.72 14.02
C ILE A 72 7.06 5.01 14.16
N ASN A 73 7.60 5.88 13.31
CA ASN A 73 9.00 6.30 13.36
C ASN A 73 9.16 7.71 12.74
N PRO A 74 9.57 8.72 13.53
CA PRO A 74 9.68 10.11 13.07
C PRO A 74 10.83 10.33 12.08
N ASP A 75 11.78 9.39 11.98
CA ASP A 75 12.91 9.51 11.07
C ASP A 75 12.56 9.15 9.62
N HIS A 76 11.34 8.69 9.33
CA HIS A 76 10.87 8.48 7.96
C HIS A 76 10.76 9.81 7.20
N ARG A 77 11.11 9.80 5.92
CA ARG A 77 11.05 11.01 5.08
C ARG A 77 10.26 10.75 3.81
N PHE A 78 9.63 11.80 3.30
CA PHE A 78 8.70 11.74 2.18
C PHE A 78 9.08 12.72 1.08
N ALA A 79 8.86 12.31 -0.16
CA ALA A 79 8.87 13.17 -1.32
C ALA A 79 7.66 12.83 -2.21
N PHE A 80 7.34 13.72 -3.14
CA PHE A 80 6.13 13.61 -3.96
C PHE A 80 6.47 13.80 -5.43
N ALA A 81 5.82 13.00 -6.28
CA ALA A 81 5.87 13.11 -7.72
C ALA A 81 4.46 13.02 -8.32
N THR A 82 4.28 13.64 -9.47
CA THR A 82 3.08 13.47 -10.30
C THR A 82 3.42 12.64 -11.52
N LEU A 83 2.49 11.78 -11.93
CA LEU A 83 2.58 11.01 -13.16
C LEU A 83 1.51 11.52 -14.13
N SER A 84 1.94 12.22 -15.18
CA SER A 84 1.10 12.56 -16.34
C SER A 84 1.53 11.65 -17.50
N LYS A 85 2.03 12.19 -18.62
CA LYS A 85 2.69 11.36 -19.63
C LYS A 85 3.97 10.71 -19.08
N SER A 86 4.70 11.42 -18.23
CA SER A 86 5.89 10.93 -17.52
C SER A 86 5.88 11.46 -16.08
N ALA A 87 6.71 10.85 -15.22
CA ALA A 87 6.82 11.28 -13.83
C ALA A 87 7.66 12.56 -13.71
N SER A 88 7.19 13.48 -12.86
CA SER A 88 7.87 14.71 -12.48
C SER A 88 7.84 14.89 -10.96
N LEU A 89 8.98 15.27 -10.39
CA LEU A 89 9.12 15.45 -8.95
C LEU A 89 8.59 16.82 -8.52
N LEU A 90 7.73 16.87 -7.51
CA LEU A 90 7.16 18.13 -7.00
C LEU A 90 8.16 18.90 -6.12
N ARG A 91 9.02 18.18 -5.38
CA ARG A 91 10.08 18.74 -4.54
C ARG A 91 11.30 17.82 -4.56
N LYS A 92 12.50 18.42 -4.66
CA LYS A 92 13.77 17.68 -4.77
C LYS A 92 14.20 16.97 -3.48
N GLU A 93 13.76 17.46 -2.32
CA GLU A 93 14.26 17.00 -1.03
C GLU A 93 13.22 16.19 -0.26
N PHE A 94 13.70 15.14 0.40
CA PHE A 94 12.92 14.30 1.31
C PHE A 94 12.80 14.98 2.67
N SER A 95 11.58 15.01 3.21
CA SER A 95 11.27 15.71 4.46
C SER A 95 10.38 14.87 5.37
N SER A 96 10.58 14.98 6.68
CA SER A 96 9.69 14.45 7.73
C SER A 96 8.61 15.47 8.16
N GLU A 97 8.63 16.69 7.62
CA GLU A 97 7.74 17.77 8.06
C GLU A 97 6.33 17.60 7.51
N VAL A 98 5.35 17.55 8.42
CA VAL A 98 3.94 17.36 8.06
C VAL A 98 3.42 18.55 7.25
N GLU A 99 3.76 19.80 7.57
CA GLU A 99 3.25 20.94 6.79
C GLU A 99 3.80 20.94 5.35
N SER A 100 5.04 20.48 5.16
CA SER A 100 5.65 20.30 3.83
C SER A 100 4.86 19.27 3.01
N ALA A 101 4.49 18.15 3.63
CA ALA A 101 3.64 17.13 3.03
C ALA A 101 2.24 17.66 2.69
N VAL A 102 1.59 18.36 3.62
CA VAL A 102 0.28 18.99 3.40
C VAL A 102 0.33 19.94 2.21
N ALA A 103 1.33 20.83 2.15
CA ALA A 103 1.48 21.77 1.04
C ALA A 103 1.67 21.04 -0.31
N ALA A 104 2.50 19.99 -0.35
CA ALA A 104 2.72 19.21 -1.57
C ALA A 104 1.44 18.48 -2.04
N VAL A 105 0.73 17.84 -1.11
CA VAL A 105 -0.51 17.09 -1.40
C VAL A 105 -1.63 18.03 -1.84
N MET A 106 -1.77 19.19 -1.20
CA MET A 106 -2.77 20.19 -1.58
C MET A 106 -2.48 20.81 -2.95
N GLY A 107 -1.21 20.88 -3.33
CA GLY A 107 -0.77 21.32 -4.66
C GLY A 107 -1.01 20.32 -5.80
N LEU A 108 -1.41 19.07 -5.51
CA LEU A 108 -1.75 18.10 -6.55
C LEU A 108 -3.01 18.53 -7.30
N SER A 109 -2.93 18.57 -8.62
CA SER A 109 -4.04 18.88 -9.52
C SER A 109 -4.06 17.89 -10.67
N ALA A 110 -5.28 17.56 -11.14
CA ALA A 110 -5.43 16.74 -12.33
C ALA A 110 -5.03 17.52 -13.59
N THR A 111 -4.53 16.79 -14.57
CA THR A 111 -4.22 17.26 -15.92
C THR A 111 -5.30 16.80 -16.89
N SER A 112 -5.21 17.24 -18.15
CA SER A 112 -5.96 16.63 -19.25
C SER A 112 -5.58 15.16 -19.43
N SER A 113 -6.38 14.42 -20.19
CA SER A 113 -6.03 13.06 -20.60
C SER A 113 -4.66 13.05 -21.30
N CYS A 114 -3.76 12.19 -20.83
CA CYS A 114 -2.36 12.13 -21.28
C CYS A 114 -2.01 10.86 -22.06
N GLY A 115 -2.96 9.97 -22.30
CA GLY A 115 -2.73 8.67 -22.95
C GLY A 115 -1.91 7.70 -22.09
N PRO A 116 -1.14 6.78 -22.69
CA PRO A 116 -0.28 5.84 -21.94
C PRO A 116 0.76 6.57 -21.09
N ALA A 117 0.93 6.11 -19.85
CA ALA A 117 1.93 6.63 -18.94
C ALA A 117 3.29 5.94 -19.16
N ASP A 118 4.36 6.73 -19.25
CA ASP A 118 5.74 6.23 -19.28
C ASP A 118 6.36 6.24 -17.87
N LEU A 119 6.55 5.05 -17.29
CA LEU A 119 7.16 4.89 -15.97
C LEU A 119 8.70 4.98 -16.02
N THR A 120 9.31 5.12 -17.20
CA THR A 120 10.77 5.17 -17.35
C THR A 120 11.38 6.28 -16.50
N SER A 121 10.82 7.49 -16.53
CA SER A 121 11.36 8.61 -15.74
C SER A 121 11.16 8.39 -14.24
N LEU A 122 10.06 7.75 -13.82
CA LEU A 122 9.83 7.39 -12.42
C LEU A 122 10.93 6.45 -11.92
N PHE A 123 11.26 5.42 -12.71
CA PHE A 123 12.28 4.44 -12.33
C PHE A 123 13.68 5.04 -12.34
N GLN A 124 13.97 5.97 -13.25
CA GLN A 124 15.22 6.73 -13.23
C GLN A 124 15.36 7.58 -11.95
N ILE A 125 14.31 8.32 -11.58
CA ILE A 125 14.26 9.10 -10.34
C ILE A 125 14.44 8.18 -9.13
N ALA A 126 13.65 7.11 -9.06
CA ALA A 126 13.68 6.15 -7.95
C ALA A 126 15.04 5.48 -7.80
N SER A 127 15.66 5.06 -8.90
CA SER A 127 17.00 4.46 -8.89
C SER A 127 18.08 5.43 -8.42
N HIS A 128 17.98 6.70 -8.78
CA HIS A 128 18.93 7.73 -8.35
C HIS A 128 18.80 8.03 -6.87
N GLU A 129 17.57 8.27 -6.40
CA GLU A 129 17.31 8.55 -4.99
C GLU A 129 17.58 7.34 -4.11
N ALA A 130 17.31 6.12 -4.56
CA ALA A 130 17.64 4.91 -3.83
C ALA A 130 19.14 4.76 -3.51
N LYS A 131 20.02 5.14 -4.44
CA LYS A 131 21.47 5.12 -4.20
C LYS A 131 21.86 6.12 -3.11
N LYS A 132 21.23 7.30 -3.08
CA LYS A 132 21.46 8.31 -2.03
C LYS A 132 20.94 7.84 -0.68
N SER A 133 19.74 7.26 -0.63
CA SER A 133 19.16 6.70 0.60
C SER A 133 20.05 5.60 1.17
N ARG A 134 20.54 4.69 0.32
CA ARG A 134 21.45 3.62 0.74
C ARG A 134 22.77 4.14 1.30
N ALA A 135 23.32 5.22 0.74
CA ALA A 135 24.51 5.88 1.29
C ALA A 135 24.29 6.47 2.69
N GLN A 136 23.03 6.68 3.09
CA GLN A 136 22.62 7.14 4.43
C GLN A 136 22.10 6.00 5.32
N ASN A 137 22.30 4.73 4.94
CA ASN A 137 21.75 3.54 5.61
C ASN A 137 20.21 3.54 5.71
N ARG A 138 19.55 3.98 4.64
CA ARG A 138 18.09 4.03 4.50
C ARG A 138 17.65 3.17 3.32
N ILE A 139 16.44 2.64 3.39
CA ILE A 139 15.82 1.98 2.22
C ILE A 139 14.95 2.96 1.46
N PHE A 140 14.78 2.71 0.16
CA PHE A 140 13.97 3.55 -0.71
C PHE A 140 12.74 2.81 -1.20
N ARG A 141 11.59 3.47 -1.09
CA ARG A 141 10.29 2.92 -1.41
C ARG A 141 9.51 3.88 -2.29
N VAL A 142 8.90 3.36 -3.34
CA VAL A 142 7.97 4.09 -4.20
C VAL A 142 6.58 3.55 -3.93
N ILE A 143 5.62 4.44 -3.67
CA ILE A 143 4.20 4.10 -3.66
C ILE A 143 3.58 4.81 -4.85
N LEU A 144 3.24 4.05 -5.89
CA LEU A 144 2.56 4.51 -7.09
C LEU A 144 1.05 4.38 -6.89
N ILE A 145 0.32 5.47 -7.08
CA ILE A 145 -1.13 5.48 -7.11
C ILE A 145 -1.56 5.72 -8.55
N TYR A 146 -1.97 4.66 -9.25
CA TYR A 146 -2.29 4.68 -10.67
C TYR A 146 -3.81 4.74 -10.88
N CYS A 147 -4.29 5.61 -11.77
CA CYS A 147 -5.72 5.89 -11.93
C CYS A 147 -6.29 5.57 -13.32
N ARG A 148 -5.42 5.36 -14.33
CA ARG A 148 -5.88 5.10 -15.70
C ARG A 148 -6.31 3.66 -15.90
N SER A 149 -7.51 3.47 -16.41
CA SER A 149 -8.02 2.17 -16.86
C SER A 149 -8.02 2.02 -18.37
N SER A 150 -7.97 3.15 -19.08
CA SER A 150 -8.02 3.23 -20.54
C SER A 150 -6.70 2.95 -21.25
N ALA A 151 -5.56 3.03 -20.54
CA ALA A 151 -4.24 2.94 -21.16
C ALA A 151 -3.24 2.18 -20.28
N LYS A 152 -2.61 1.14 -20.85
CA LYS A 152 -1.53 0.39 -20.22
C LYS A 152 -0.30 1.28 -20.01
N PRO A 153 0.32 1.31 -18.81
CA PRO A 153 1.61 1.95 -18.62
C PRO A 153 2.72 1.17 -19.33
N HIS A 154 3.78 1.86 -19.71
CA HIS A 154 4.97 1.25 -20.30
C HIS A 154 6.24 1.78 -19.64
N HIS A 155 7.35 1.05 -19.80
CA HIS A 155 8.66 1.53 -19.40
C HIS A 155 9.77 0.91 -20.24
N GLN A 156 10.90 1.61 -20.34
CA GLN A 156 12.15 1.10 -20.87
C GLN A 156 13.15 1.07 -19.72
N TRP A 157 13.14 -0.03 -18.96
CA TRP A 157 14.00 -0.20 -17.79
C TRP A 157 14.79 -1.50 -17.88
N PRO A 158 16.11 -1.48 -17.61
CA PRO A 158 16.90 -2.70 -17.62
C PRO A 158 16.41 -3.71 -16.59
N ILE A 159 16.21 -4.94 -17.04
CA ILE A 159 15.91 -6.09 -16.17
C ILE A 159 17.06 -6.24 -15.15
N ASN A 160 16.72 -6.59 -13.90
CA ASN A 160 17.66 -6.81 -12.76
C ASN A 160 18.24 -5.56 -12.06
N ARG A 161 17.65 -4.37 -12.23
CA ARG A 161 18.00 -3.20 -11.38
C ARG A 161 17.00 -3.02 -10.24
N LYS A 162 17.09 -3.90 -9.25
CA LYS A 162 16.27 -3.89 -8.03
C LYS A 162 16.92 -3.05 -6.93
N LEU A 163 16.75 -1.74 -7.01
CA LEU A 163 17.37 -0.77 -6.08
C LEU A 163 16.38 -0.15 -5.09
N PHE A 164 15.09 -0.30 -5.33
CA PHE A 164 14.03 0.24 -4.51
C PHE A 164 12.87 -0.75 -4.44
N THR A 165 11.93 -0.53 -3.54
CA THR A 165 10.68 -1.32 -3.51
C THR A 165 9.55 -0.52 -4.15
N LEU A 166 8.79 -1.12 -5.06
CA LEU A 166 7.60 -0.52 -5.64
C LEU A 166 6.34 -1.13 -5.01
N ASP A 167 5.48 -0.29 -4.48
CA ASP A 167 4.09 -0.62 -4.19
C ASP A 167 3.16 0.11 -5.14
N VAL A 168 2.04 -0.51 -5.47
CA VAL A 168 1.04 0.03 -6.39
C VAL A 168 -0.34 -0.01 -5.74
N ILE A 169 -1.04 1.12 -5.80
CA ILE A 169 -2.49 1.18 -5.62
C ILE A 169 -3.10 1.52 -6.96
N TYR A 170 -3.83 0.57 -7.55
CA TYR A 170 -4.50 0.73 -8.83
C TYR A 170 -5.99 1.05 -8.61
N LEU A 171 -6.39 2.28 -8.91
CA LEU A 171 -7.79 2.70 -8.87
C LEU A 171 -8.32 2.77 -10.29
N HIS A 172 -9.43 2.09 -10.57
CA HIS A 172 -9.92 1.97 -11.94
C HIS A 172 -11.45 1.91 -11.99
N ASP A 173 -12.00 2.07 -13.19
CA ASP A 173 -13.39 1.74 -13.44
C ASP A 173 -13.53 0.26 -13.76
N LYS A 174 -14.76 -0.26 -13.64
CA LYS A 174 -15.05 -1.62 -14.10
C LYS A 174 -14.76 -1.74 -15.61
N PRO A 175 -14.44 -2.94 -16.10
CA PRO A 175 -14.26 -3.18 -17.53
C PRO A 175 -15.50 -2.71 -18.33
N GLY A 176 -15.23 -2.12 -19.48
CA GLY A 176 -16.19 -1.52 -20.39
C GLY A 176 -15.59 -1.39 -21.80
N PRO A 177 -16.32 -0.77 -22.75
CA PRO A 177 -15.88 -0.70 -24.15
C PRO A 177 -14.57 0.06 -24.37
N ASP A 178 -14.29 1.04 -23.50
CA ASP A 178 -13.19 2.00 -23.68
C ASP A 178 -12.01 1.76 -22.71
N ASN A 179 -12.03 0.66 -21.94
CA ASN A 179 -10.98 0.35 -20.97
C ASN A 179 -10.72 -1.16 -20.81
N CYS A 180 -9.50 -1.51 -20.41
CA CYS A 180 -9.13 -2.89 -20.10
C CYS A 180 -8.31 -2.91 -18.79
N PRO A 181 -8.97 -2.86 -17.62
CA PRO A 181 -8.26 -2.83 -16.34
C PRO A 181 -7.33 -4.02 -16.11
N GLN A 182 -7.64 -5.20 -16.68
CA GLN A 182 -6.79 -6.39 -16.55
C GLN A 182 -5.43 -6.19 -17.22
N GLU A 183 -5.39 -5.65 -18.45
CA GLU A 183 -4.13 -5.38 -19.15
C GLU A 183 -3.26 -4.35 -18.42
N VAL A 184 -3.91 -3.37 -17.78
CA VAL A 184 -3.23 -2.38 -16.95
C VAL A 184 -2.67 -3.04 -15.68
N TYR A 185 -3.48 -3.85 -15.00
CA TYR A 185 -3.06 -4.59 -13.81
C TYR A 185 -1.85 -5.48 -14.10
N ASP A 186 -1.91 -6.28 -15.17
CA ASP A 186 -0.83 -7.18 -15.57
C ASP A 186 0.47 -6.40 -15.85
N ALA A 187 0.37 -5.24 -16.49
CA ALA A 187 1.53 -4.37 -16.72
C ALA A 187 2.13 -3.78 -15.44
N LEU A 188 1.29 -3.46 -14.46
CA LEU A 188 1.73 -2.97 -13.16
C LEU A 188 2.37 -4.07 -12.31
N VAL A 189 1.85 -5.31 -12.36
CA VAL A 189 2.48 -6.50 -11.76
C VAL A 189 3.86 -6.73 -12.37
N GLU A 190 3.94 -6.78 -13.70
CA GLU A 190 5.20 -6.92 -14.43
C GLU A 190 6.22 -5.84 -14.02
N SER A 191 5.78 -4.58 -13.96
CA SER A 191 6.61 -3.46 -13.51
C SER A 191 7.13 -3.65 -12.09
N LEU A 192 6.27 -4.09 -11.17
CA LEU A 192 6.59 -4.32 -9.76
C LEU A 192 7.62 -5.44 -9.59
N GLU A 193 7.46 -6.56 -10.28
CA GLU A 193 8.40 -7.70 -10.26
C GLU A 193 9.79 -7.31 -10.78
N HIS A 194 9.84 -6.46 -11.81
CA HIS A 194 11.07 -6.02 -12.45
C HIS A 194 11.93 -5.12 -11.57
N VAL A 195 11.33 -4.26 -10.73
CA VAL A 195 12.06 -3.18 -10.03
C VAL A 195 12.22 -3.39 -8.53
N SER A 196 11.42 -4.24 -7.90
CA SER A 196 11.34 -4.30 -6.43
C SER A 196 12.47 -5.10 -5.77
N GLU A 197 13.21 -4.44 -4.85
CA GLU A 197 14.26 -5.03 -4.00
C GLU A 197 13.69 -5.94 -2.91
N TYR A 198 12.69 -5.44 -2.17
CA TYR A 198 11.86 -6.26 -1.28
C TYR A 198 10.54 -6.62 -1.98
N GLU A 199 9.75 -7.52 -1.40
CA GLU A 199 8.40 -7.83 -1.88
C GLU A 199 7.61 -6.53 -2.08
N GLY A 200 7.16 -6.25 -3.30
CA GLY A 200 6.26 -5.13 -3.61
C GLY A 200 4.81 -5.57 -3.47
N TYR A 201 3.93 -4.70 -3.00
CA TYR A 201 2.49 -4.97 -2.92
C TYR A 201 1.74 -4.25 -4.03
N ILE A 202 0.74 -4.91 -4.60
CA ILE A 202 -0.23 -4.32 -5.53
C ILE A 202 -1.65 -4.53 -5.04
N HIS A 203 -2.39 -3.42 -4.90
CA HIS A 203 -3.79 -3.43 -4.51
C HIS A 203 -4.64 -2.75 -5.57
N GLU A 204 -5.74 -3.36 -5.98
CA GLU A 204 -6.68 -2.77 -6.94
C GLU A 204 -8.05 -2.44 -6.32
N SER A 205 -8.74 -1.44 -6.89
CA SER A 205 -10.12 -1.13 -6.53
C SER A 205 -10.91 -0.57 -7.72
N GLY A 206 -11.78 -1.40 -8.29
CA GLY A 206 -12.77 -1.03 -9.31
C GLY A 206 -14.12 -0.52 -8.79
N GLN A 207 -14.32 -0.44 -7.46
CA GLN A 207 -15.64 -0.18 -6.87
C GLN A 207 -15.94 1.31 -6.63
N GLY A 208 -14.90 2.14 -6.64
CA GLY A 208 -14.97 3.56 -6.32
C GLY A 208 -15.22 3.86 -4.84
N LEU A 209 -14.84 2.98 -3.90
CA LEU A 209 -15.07 3.19 -2.47
C LEU A 209 -13.82 3.76 -1.77
N ALA A 210 -13.90 4.99 -1.26
CA ALA A 210 -12.76 5.65 -0.58
C ALA A 210 -12.23 4.84 0.62
N ARG A 211 -13.12 4.17 1.38
CA ARG A 211 -12.73 3.29 2.50
C ARG A 211 -11.79 2.15 2.07
N VAL A 212 -11.89 1.67 0.82
CA VAL A 212 -11.06 0.59 0.30
C VAL A 212 -9.64 1.12 0.05
N LEU A 213 -9.52 2.30 -0.56
CA LEU A 213 -8.25 3.01 -0.69
C LEU A 213 -7.59 3.23 0.69
N TYR A 214 -8.33 3.70 1.69
CA TYR A 214 -7.77 3.90 3.04
C TYR A 214 -7.28 2.60 3.66
N ARG A 215 -8.04 1.50 3.49
CA ARG A 215 -7.61 0.18 3.95
C ARG A 215 -6.31 -0.26 3.27
N HIS A 216 -6.19 -0.11 1.96
CA HIS A 216 -4.95 -0.45 1.24
C HIS A 216 -3.78 0.40 1.71
N MET A 217 -4.00 1.70 1.89
CA MET A 217 -2.97 2.59 2.42
C MET A 217 -2.52 2.21 3.84
N CYS A 218 -3.44 1.73 4.70
CA CYS A 218 -3.09 1.20 6.01
C CYS A 218 -2.25 -0.08 5.94
N VAL A 219 -2.54 -0.99 5.00
CA VAL A 219 -1.69 -2.19 4.78
C VAL A 219 -0.27 -1.78 4.37
N LEU A 220 -0.16 -0.75 3.54
CA LEU A 220 1.12 -0.19 3.13
C LEU A 220 1.89 0.52 4.26
N LEU A 221 1.31 0.74 5.45
CA LEU A 221 2.09 1.22 6.62
C LEU A 221 3.16 0.21 7.05
N SER A 222 2.98 -1.07 6.70
CA SER A 222 3.97 -2.11 6.98
C SER A 222 5.33 -1.78 6.34
N HIS A 223 6.41 -2.03 7.09
CA HIS A 223 7.76 -1.76 6.64
C HIS A 223 8.21 -2.85 5.63
N PRO A 224 8.85 -2.52 4.49
CA PRO A 224 9.25 -3.51 3.49
C PRO A 224 10.12 -4.66 4.02
N GLN A 225 11.02 -4.38 4.97
CA GLN A 225 11.86 -5.41 5.63
C GLN A 225 11.13 -6.28 6.66
N GLN A 226 9.88 -5.96 7.02
CA GLN A 226 9.14 -6.65 8.09
C GLN A 226 7.86 -7.31 7.61
N ARG A 227 7.26 -6.82 6.52
CA ARG A 227 6.01 -7.37 6.00
C ARG A 227 6.23 -8.74 5.36
N CYS A 228 5.24 -9.61 5.48
CA CYS A 228 5.23 -10.91 4.81
C CYS A 228 4.92 -10.75 3.30
N PRO A 229 5.05 -11.80 2.47
CA PRO A 229 4.51 -11.78 1.12
C PRO A 229 3.00 -11.44 1.11
N GLN A 230 2.54 -10.73 0.08
CA GLN A 230 1.18 -10.17 0.07
C GLN A 230 0.08 -11.26 0.24
N GLU A 231 0.31 -12.45 -0.30
CA GLU A 231 -0.58 -13.62 -0.20
C GLU A 231 -0.81 -14.11 1.24
N TYR A 232 0.09 -13.80 2.18
CA TYR A 232 -0.02 -14.18 3.59
C TYR A 232 -0.57 -13.06 4.49
N VAL A 233 -0.95 -11.91 3.92
CA VAL A 233 -1.52 -10.80 4.70
C VAL A 233 -2.93 -11.18 5.15
N ASP A 234 -3.05 -11.67 6.39
CA ASP A 234 -4.32 -11.79 7.07
C ASP A 234 -4.57 -10.55 7.93
N ILE A 235 -5.60 -9.77 7.57
CA ILE A 235 -6.04 -8.66 8.43
C ILE A 235 -6.98 -9.26 9.47
N PRO A 236 -6.62 -9.25 10.77
CA PRO A 236 -7.42 -9.89 11.80
C PRO A 236 -8.88 -9.43 11.72
N LYS A 237 -9.80 -10.40 11.62
CA LYS A 237 -11.23 -10.12 11.69
C LYS A 237 -11.52 -9.37 12.99
N SER A 238 -12.45 -8.42 12.94
CA SER A 238 -12.85 -7.60 14.08
C SER A 238 -13.04 -8.43 15.34
N LEU A 239 -12.23 -8.17 16.37
CA LEU A 239 -12.29 -8.89 17.65
C LEU A 239 -13.65 -8.72 18.35
N THR A 240 -14.38 -7.64 18.04
CA THR A 240 -15.72 -7.35 18.57
C THR A 240 -16.83 -8.30 18.12
N LYS A 241 -16.59 -9.23 17.18
CA LYS A 241 -17.58 -10.25 16.80
C LYS A 241 -17.49 -11.55 17.62
N LYS A 242 -16.54 -11.69 18.55
CA LYS A 242 -16.52 -12.80 19.52
C LYS A 242 -17.13 -12.34 20.84
N LEU A 243 -18.46 -12.20 20.87
CA LEU A 243 -19.19 -12.44 22.11
C LEU A 243 -19.36 -13.96 22.22
N PRO A 244 -18.94 -14.61 23.32
CA PRO A 244 -19.25 -16.02 23.51
C PRO A 244 -20.78 -16.19 23.49
N ALA A 245 -21.25 -17.20 22.76
CA ALA A 245 -22.65 -17.62 22.89
C ALA A 245 -22.89 -17.90 24.37
N SER A 246 -23.91 -17.27 24.96
CA SER A 246 -24.37 -17.62 26.30
C SER A 246 -24.77 -19.09 26.25
N GLU A 247 -23.92 -19.97 26.80
CA GLU A 247 -24.29 -21.35 27.06
C GLU A 247 -25.51 -21.31 27.98
N THR A 248 -26.68 -21.57 27.41
CA THR A 248 -27.89 -21.85 28.17
C THR A 248 -27.68 -23.24 28.75
N MET A 249 -27.26 -23.28 30.01
CA MET A 249 -27.25 -24.51 30.80
C MET A 249 -28.67 -25.10 30.83
N PRO A 250 -28.88 -26.40 30.58
CA PRO A 250 -30.15 -27.04 30.88
C PRO A 250 -30.33 -27.09 32.40
N CYS A 251 -31.44 -26.51 32.88
CA CYS A 251 -31.90 -26.64 34.25
C CYS A 251 -32.47 -28.06 34.43
N ASP A 252 -31.65 -29.00 34.91
CA ASP A 252 -32.13 -30.29 35.42
C ASP A 252 -32.74 -30.05 36.81
N ASP A 253 -34.04 -29.72 36.84
CA ASP A 253 -34.87 -29.80 38.04
C ASP A 253 -35.78 -31.02 37.95
N SER A 254 -35.34 -32.14 38.53
CA SER A 254 -36.25 -33.21 38.94
C SER A 254 -35.80 -33.80 40.26
N VAL A 255 -36.31 -33.23 41.35
CA VAL A 255 -36.29 -33.82 42.70
C VAL A 255 -37.46 -34.80 42.82
N PRO A 256 -37.26 -36.05 43.29
CA PRO A 256 -38.36 -37.00 43.46
C PRO A 256 -39.13 -36.70 44.74
N VAL A 257 -40.45 -36.52 44.61
CA VAL A 257 -41.38 -36.47 45.74
C VAL A 257 -41.69 -37.89 46.18
N SER A 258 -41.32 -38.23 47.41
CA SER A 258 -41.83 -39.43 48.10
C SER A 258 -42.43 -38.98 49.42
N SER A 259 -43.75 -39.15 49.58
CA SER A 259 -44.43 -39.11 50.87
C SER A 259 -45.65 -40.03 50.78
N GLN A 260 -45.87 -40.75 51.88
CA GLN A 260 -46.90 -41.76 52.13
C GLN A 260 -48.32 -41.33 51.77
#